data_AF-A0ABD5WJT6-F1
#
_entry.id   AF-A0ABD5WJT6-F1
#
_cell.length_a   1.000
_cell.length_b   1.000
_cell.length_c   1.000
_cell.angle_alpha   90.00
_cell.angle_beta   90.00
_cell.angle_gamma   90.00
#
_symmetry.space_group_name_H-M   'P 1'
#
loop_
_entity.id
_entity.type
_entity.pdbx_description
1 polymer ?
#
loop_
_entity_poly.entity_id
_entity_poly.type
_entity_poly.pdbx_seq_one_letter_code
_entity_poly.pdbx_strand_id
1 'polypeptide(L)'
;MGRFLNSFTVGLSDTSAELYEINPKPEAEEDALFPLLNAHAERLRDEVGGRAHWYRLDGTWFVAVVGAHDRRKTVESVNRQDLHRHGEIELDFSRDSDFKLIQRAIFDALESEIGRSDDYWFDNRRYRKRVYAENAEWSLRGFDVYPGVKLRLDAHDGLTLTLDPTLGTHSSENAG
;
A
#
# COMPACT_ATOMS: atom_id res chain seq x y z
N MET A 1 -6.96 -24.63 -27.76
CA MET A 1 -6.48 -24.69 -26.35
C MET A 1 -6.22 -23.27 -25.88
N GLY A 2 -6.97 -22.79 -24.89
CA GLY A 2 -6.66 -21.51 -24.24
C GLY A 2 -5.52 -21.69 -23.23
N ARG A 3 -4.62 -20.72 -23.15
CA ARG A 3 -3.64 -20.64 -22.05
C ARG A 3 -4.30 -19.87 -20.91
N PHE A 4 -4.38 -20.45 -19.73
CA PHE A 4 -4.78 -19.73 -18.53
C PHE A 4 -3.57 -18.96 -18.02
N LEU A 5 -3.73 -17.64 -17.88
CA LEU A 5 -2.77 -16.78 -17.23
C LEU A 5 -3.19 -16.62 -15.77
N ASN A 6 -2.22 -16.53 -14.86
CA ASN A 6 -2.42 -16.25 -13.45
C ASN A 6 -2.63 -14.75 -13.17
N SER A 7 -3.24 -14.04 -14.13
CA SER A 7 -3.40 -12.60 -14.17
C SER A 7 -4.85 -12.25 -14.42
N PHE A 8 -5.37 -11.32 -13.62
CA PHE A 8 -6.78 -10.95 -13.58
C PHE A 8 -6.92 -9.44 -13.76
N THR A 9 -7.83 -9.03 -14.64
CA THR A 9 -8.15 -7.62 -14.82
C THR A 9 -8.87 -7.10 -13.58
N VAL A 10 -8.40 -5.97 -13.07
CA VAL A 10 -9.01 -5.25 -11.96
C VAL A 10 -9.83 -4.11 -12.52
N GLY A 11 -11.14 -4.13 -12.30
CA GLY A 11 -12.00 -2.99 -12.61
C GLY A 11 -11.71 -1.85 -11.64
N LEU A 12 -11.21 -0.73 -12.16
CA LEU A 12 -11.08 0.52 -11.40
C LEU A 12 -12.23 1.43 -11.79
N SER A 13 -13.08 1.81 -10.84
CA SER A 13 -13.96 2.96 -11.03
C SER A 13 -13.15 4.25 -10.99
N ASP A 14 -13.73 5.34 -11.49
CA ASP A 14 -13.13 6.67 -11.32
C ASP A 14 -12.75 6.87 -9.85
N THR A 15 -11.45 7.03 -9.60
CA THR A 15 -10.86 7.07 -8.26
C THR A 15 -10.15 8.40 -8.10
N SER A 16 -10.45 9.11 -7.02
CA SER A 16 -9.80 10.37 -6.68
C SER A 16 -8.96 10.26 -5.40
N ALA A 17 -8.05 11.22 -5.23
CA ALA A 17 -7.29 11.42 -4.01
C ALA A 17 -7.36 12.87 -3.53
N GLU A 18 -7.53 13.04 -2.22
CA GLU A 18 -7.39 14.34 -1.56
C GLU A 18 -5.93 14.63 -1.32
N LEU A 19 -5.46 15.81 -1.74
CA LEU A 19 -4.09 16.26 -1.56
C LEU A 19 -3.96 17.15 -0.33
N TYR A 20 -2.96 16.86 0.49
CA TYR A 20 -2.55 17.66 1.63
C TYR A 20 -1.12 18.15 1.42
N GLU A 21 -0.93 19.46 1.44
CA GLU A 21 0.37 20.10 1.35
C GLU A 21 1.02 20.15 2.74
N ILE A 22 2.32 19.82 2.81
CA ILE A 22 3.11 19.89 4.06
C ILE A 22 3.63 21.31 4.22
N ASN A 23 3.28 21.98 5.32
CA ASN A 23 3.65 23.36 5.61
C ASN A 23 4.27 23.53 7.02
N PRO A 24 5.47 24.12 7.15
CA PRO A 24 6.39 24.48 6.07
C PRO A 24 6.82 23.26 5.26
N LYS A 25 7.33 23.47 4.04
CA LYS A 25 7.84 22.36 3.21
C LYS A 25 8.92 21.58 3.97
N PRO A 26 8.99 20.24 3.82
CA PRO A 26 9.99 19.44 4.50
C PRO A 26 11.40 19.82 4.01
N GLU A 27 12.20 20.39 4.91
CA GLU A 27 13.63 20.62 4.73
C GLU A 27 14.37 19.42 5.31
N ALA A 28 14.63 18.43 4.47
CA ALA A 28 15.37 17.22 4.84
C ALA A 28 16.30 16.80 3.70
N GLU A 29 17.46 16.25 4.05
CA GLU A 29 18.31 15.53 3.09
C GLU A 29 17.58 14.28 2.58
N GLU A 30 18.00 13.76 1.42
CA GLU A 30 17.31 12.67 0.73
C GLU A 30 17.11 11.42 1.61
N ASP A 31 18.10 11.09 2.43
CA ASP A 31 18.06 9.94 3.35
C ASP A 31 17.03 10.09 4.49
N ALA A 32 16.71 11.33 4.88
CA ALA A 32 15.75 11.64 5.93
C ALA A 32 14.36 12.01 5.39
N LEU A 33 14.26 12.38 4.11
CA LEU A 33 13.03 12.85 3.49
C LEU A 33 11.96 11.75 3.42
N PHE A 34 12.28 10.57 2.91
CA PHE A 34 11.29 9.50 2.75
C PHE A 34 10.72 8.97 4.08
N PRO A 35 11.54 8.74 5.12
CA PRO A 35 11.03 8.45 6.46
C PRO A 35 10.08 9.52 6.99
N LEU A 36 10.42 10.81 6.79
CA LEU A 36 9.57 11.93 7.20
C LEU A 36 8.24 11.95 6.44
N LEU A 37 8.27 11.78 5.12
CA LEU A 37 7.08 11.71 4.27
C LEU A 37 6.15 10.54 4.67
N ASN A 38 6.72 9.39 5.01
CA ASN A 38 5.95 8.25 5.52
C ASN A 38 5.28 8.59 6.86
N ALA A 39 5.98 9.27 7.77
CA ALA A 39 5.41 9.69 9.05
C ALA A 39 4.24 10.68 8.88
N HIS A 40 4.34 11.63 7.94
CA HIS A 40 3.21 12.50 7.59
C HIS A 40 2.02 11.71 7.03
N ALA A 41 2.28 10.73 6.16
CA ALA A 41 1.23 9.88 5.60
C ALA A 41 0.52 9.04 6.67
N GLU A 42 1.26 8.41 7.58
CA GLU A 42 0.71 7.67 8.71
C GLU A 42 -0.15 8.58 9.60
N ARG A 43 0.38 9.75 9.96
CA ARG A 43 -0.34 10.72 10.80
C ARG A 43 -1.63 11.20 10.14
N LEU A 44 -1.60 11.48 8.84
CA LEU A 44 -2.78 11.90 8.10
C LEU A 44 -3.82 10.78 8.04
N ARG A 45 -3.41 9.55 7.70
CA ARG A 45 -4.29 8.37 7.67
C ARG A 45 -5.01 8.18 8.99
N ASP A 46 -4.31 8.35 10.11
CA ASP A 46 -4.90 8.16 11.44
C ASP A 46 -5.94 9.25 11.79
N GLU A 47 -5.79 10.45 11.24
CA GLU A 47 -6.68 11.59 11.50
C GLU A 47 -7.88 11.67 10.53
N VAL A 48 -7.69 11.36 9.24
CA VAL A 48 -8.75 11.47 8.22
C VAL A 48 -9.26 10.14 7.70
N GLY A 49 -8.65 9.02 8.10
CA GLY A 49 -8.95 7.70 7.57
C GLY A 49 -8.42 7.48 6.15
N GLY A 50 -8.97 6.47 5.46
CA GLY A 50 -8.59 6.14 4.09
C GLY A 50 -7.21 5.49 3.97
N ARG A 51 -6.56 5.71 2.81
CA ARG A 51 -5.23 5.19 2.45
C ARG A 51 -4.34 6.36 2.03
N ALA A 52 -3.40 6.73 2.90
CA ALA A 52 -2.52 7.86 2.68
C ALA A 52 -1.13 7.43 2.19
N HIS A 53 -0.59 8.17 1.24
CA HIS A 53 0.80 8.02 0.81
C HIS A 53 1.35 9.36 0.35
N TRP A 54 2.67 9.53 0.40
CA TRP A 54 3.29 10.71 -0.19
C TRP A 54 3.10 10.70 -1.71
N TYR A 55 3.01 11.88 -2.29
CA TYR A 55 2.73 12.09 -3.69
C TYR A 55 3.49 13.30 -4.19
N ARG A 56 4.03 13.23 -5.41
CA ARG A 56 4.80 14.34 -6.01
C ARG A 56 4.05 14.90 -7.20
N LEU A 57 3.72 16.19 -7.14
CA LEU A 57 3.07 16.93 -8.21
C LEU A 57 3.86 18.20 -8.49
N ASP A 58 4.25 18.40 -9.76
CA ASP A 58 4.98 19.59 -10.22
C ASP A 58 6.18 19.97 -9.34
N GLY A 59 6.94 18.94 -8.92
CA GLY A 59 8.13 19.11 -8.09
C GLY A 59 7.86 19.32 -6.60
N THR A 60 6.61 19.45 -6.17
CA THR A 60 6.20 19.63 -4.77
C THR A 60 5.71 18.33 -4.16
N TRP A 61 6.04 18.10 -2.89
CA TRP A 61 5.59 16.96 -2.11
C TRP A 61 4.26 17.25 -1.42
N PHE A 62 3.34 16.32 -1.58
CA PHE A 62 2.05 16.26 -0.91
C PHE A 62 1.93 14.93 -0.19
N VAL A 63 0.93 14.84 0.69
CA VAL A 63 0.37 13.57 1.13
C VAL A 63 -0.99 13.43 0.47
N ALA A 64 -1.16 12.39 -0.34
CA ALA A 64 -2.41 12.07 -1.01
C ALA A 64 -3.18 11.01 -0.23
N VAL A 65 -4.50 11.16 -0.10
CA VAL A 65 -5.38 10.21 0.60
C VAL A 65 -6.48 9.73 -0.33
N VAL A 66 -6.55 8.42 -0.55
CA VAL A 66 -7.65 7.76 -1.25
C VAL A 66 -8.69 7.30 -0.24
N GLY A 67 -9.96 7.64 -0.47
CA GLY A 67 -11.07 7.19 0.38
C GLY A 67 -11.08 7.78 1.79
N ALA A 68 -10.71 9.06 1.95
CA ALA A 68 -10.77 9.76 3.23
C ALA A 68 -12.20 9.76 3.81
N HIS A 69 -12.33 9.59 5.13
CA HIS A 69 -13.61 9.59 5.85
C HIS A 69 -13.92 10.96 6.47
N ASP A 70 -12.88 11.71 6.86
CA ASP A 70 -12.98 13.09 7.33
C ASP A 70 -12.23 14.02 6.36
N ARG A 71 -12.73 15.24 6.17
CA ARG A 71 -12.20 16.22 5.20
C ARG A 71 -11.75 17.51 5.89
N ARG A 72 -10.98 17.36 6.96
CA ARG A 72 -10.45 18.51 7.70
C ARG A 72 -9.56 19.37 6.81
N LYS A 73 -9.67 20.69 6.95
CA LYS A 73 -8.85 21.65 6.21
C LYS A 73 -7.38 21.61 6.61
N THR A 74 -7.10 21.35 7.88
CA THR A 74 -5.76 21.30 8.43
C THR A 74 -5.65 20.15 9.41
N VAL A 75 -4.52 19.45 9.41
CA VAL A 75 -4.18 18.38 10.35
C VAL A 75 -2.80 18.66 10.92
N GLU A 76 -2.67 18.69 12.25
CA GLU A 76 -1.36 18.78 12.91
C GLU A 76 -0.57 17.50 12.63
N SER A 77 0.64 17.67 12.08
CA SER A 77 1.48 16.58 11.65
C SER A 77 2.76 16.47 12.47
N VAL A 78 3.73 15.73 11.97
CA VAL A 78 5.02 15.54 12.64
C VAL A 78 5.91 16.78 12.52
N ASN A 79 6.91 16.90 13.40
CA ASN A 79 7.93 17.96 13.37
C ASN A 79 7.40 19.41 13.36
N ARG A 80 6.25 19.66 14.01
CA ARG A 80 5.60 20.99 14.06
C ARG A 80 5.20 21.51 12.68
N GLN A 81 4.96 20.61 11.73
CA GLN A 81 4.44 20.93 10.41
C GLN A 81 2.96 20.56 10.38
N ASP A 82 2.19 21.33 9.63
CA ASP A 82 0.79 21.08 9.39
C ASP A 82 0.57 20.54 7.98
N LEU A 83 -0.46 19.73 7.83
CA LEU A 83 -0.97 19.26 6.55
C LEU A 83 -2.20 20.07 6.20
N HIS A 84 -2.11 20.90 5.16
CA HIS A 84 -3.24 21.70 4.67
C HIS A 84 -3.86 21.06 3.44
N ARG A 85 -5.17 20.88 3.46
CA ARG A 85 -5.93 20.37 2.31
C ARG A 85 -5.78 21.33 1.14
N HIS A 86 -5.12 20.86 0.09
CA HIS A 86 -4.81 21.62 -1.11
C HIS A 86 -5.91 21.45 -2.17
N GLY A 87 -6.45 20.24 -2.33
CA GLY A 87 -7.45 19.95 -3.34
C GLY A 87 -7.73 18.47 -3.49
N GLU A 88 -8.37 18.10 -4.60
CA GLU A 88 -8.66 16.72 -4.97
C GLU A 88 -8.22 16.52 -6.42
N ILE A 89 -7.62 15.37 -6.72
CA ILE A 89 -7.19 14.98 -8.06
C ILE A 89 -7.84 13.67 -8.47
N GLU A 90 -8.21 13.54 -9.73
CA GLU A 90 -8.54 12.25 -10.33
C GLU A 90 -7.23 11.50 -10.61
N LEU A 91 -7.22 10.20 -10.29
CA LEU A 91 -6.04 9.36 -10.46
C LEU A 91 -6.08 8.65 -11.80
N ASP A 92 -5.01 8.78 -12.57
CA ASP A 92 -4.83 8.13 -13.86
C ASP A 92 -3.71 7.09 -13.77
N PHE A 93 -4.04 5.80 -13.81
CA PHE A 93 -3.07 4.72 -13.68
C PHE A 93 -1.99 4.69 -14.78
N SER A 94 -2.15 5.45 -15.87
CA SER A 94 -1.12 5.60 -16.89
C SER A 94 0.05 6.49 -16.42
N ARG A 95 -0.16 7.30 -15.38
CA ARG A 95 0.87 8.13 -14.74
C ARG A 95 1.53 7.36 -13.60
N ASP A 96 2.87 7.30 -13.59
CA ASP A 96 3.63 6.52 -12.61
C ASP A 96 3.35 6.93 -11.15
N SER A 97 3.21 8.23 -10.88
CA SER A 97 2.87 8.76 -9.54
C SER A 97 1.51 8.26 -9.06
N ASP A 98 0.52 8.31 -9.93
CA ASP A 98 -0.87 7.97 -9.63
C ASP A 98 -1.01 6.45 -9.52
N PHE A 99 -0.35 5.71 -10.42
CA PHE A 99 -0.28 4.26 -10.36
C PHE A 99 0.32 3.76 -9.05
N LYS A 100 1.41 4.37 -8.56
CA LYS A 100 2.00 4.00 -7.26
C LYS A 100 1.04 4.25 -6.11
N LEU A 101 0.30 5.36 -6.14
CA LEU A 101 -0.72 5.67 -5.14
C LEU A 101 -1.87 4.66 -5.19
N ILE A 102 -2.40 4.37 -6.38
CA ILE A 102 -3.45 3.36 -6.60
C ILE A 102 -2.98 1.98 -6.13
N GLN A 103 -1.78 1.57 -6.55
CA GLN A 103 -1.18 0.29 -6.18
C GLN A 103 -1.06 0.17 -4.66
N ARG A 104 -0.61 1.24 -3.98
CA ARG A 104 -0.52 1.25 -2.52
C ARG A 104 -1.90 1.11 -1.88
N ALA A 105 -2.88 1.89 -2.34
CA ALA A 105 -4.25 1.85 -1.83
C ALA A 105 -4.89 0.46 -1.98
N ILE A 106 -4.71 -0.19 -3.14
CA ILE A 106 -5.18 -1.55 -3.39
C ILE A 106 -4.52 -2.55 -2.44
N PHE A 107 -3.21 -2.50 -2.27
CA PHE A 107 -2.53 -3.44 -1.38
C PHE A 107 -2.88 -3.21 0.09
N ASP A 108 -3.04 -1.97 0.53
CA ASP A 108 -3.45 -1.66 1.90
C ASP A 108 -4.93 -2.04 2.14
N ALA A 109 -5.77 -2.04 1.10
CA ALA A 109 -7.13 -2.61 1.16
C ALA A 109 -7.08 -4.13 1.26
N LEU A 110 -6.29 -4.80 0.40
CA LEU A 110 -6.10 -6.26 0.44
C LEU A 110 -5.53 -6.74 1.78
N GLU A 111 -4.53 -6.05 2.32
CA GLU A 111 -3.95 -6.35 3.64
C GLU A 111 -5.01 -6.27 4.74
N SER A 112 -5.86 -5.24 4.70
CA SER A 112 -6.96 -5.08 5.66
C SER A 112 -8.05 -6.12 5.52
N GLU A 113 -8.39 -6.58 4.31
CA GLU A 113 -9.40 -7.62 4.10
C GLU A 113 -8.86 -9.00 4.49
N ILE A 114 -7.63 -9.31 4.09
CA ILE A 114 -6.97 -10.57 4.45
C ILE A 114 -6.73 -10.64 5.95
N GLY A 115 -6.35 -9.53 6.60
CA GLY A 115 -6.19 -9.48 8.05
C GLY A 115 -7.47 -9.68 8.86
N ARG A 116 -8.65 -9.78 8.23
CA ARG A 116 -9.91 -10.18 8.87
C ARG A 116 -10.18 -11.70 8.78
N SER A 117 -9.36 -12.42 8.02
CA SER A 117 -9.46 -13.87 7.84
C SER A 117 -8.54 -14.58 8.83
N ASP A 118 -9.04 -15.62 9.49
CA ASP A 118 -8.21 -16.50 10.32
C ASP A 118 -7.43 -17.53 9.47
N ASP A 119 -7.76 -17.65 8.17
CA ASP A 119 -7.15 -18.63 7.27
C ASP A 119 -5.87 -18.14 6.58
N TYR A 120 -5.56 -16.85 6.63
CA TYR A 120 -4.48 -16.26 5.85
C TYR A 120 -3.83 -15.07 6.57
N TRP A 121 -2.52 -14.90 6.37
CA TRP A 121 -1.82 -13.68 6.74
C TRP A 121 -1.21 -12.97 5.53
N PHE A 122 -1.17 -11.64 5.63
CA PHE A 122 -0.53 -10.79 4.63
C PHE A 122 0.89 -10.42 5.10
N ASP A 123 1.90 -10.79 4.32
CA ASP A 123 3.29 -10.37 4.55
C ASP A 123 3.59 -9.20 3.60
N ASN A 124 3.58 -7.98 4.16
CA ASN A 124 3.98 -6.74 3.49
C ASN A 124 5.46 -6.36 3.77
N ARG A 125 6.22 -7.20 4.50
CA ARG A 125 7.57 -6.83 4.94
C ARG A 125 8.50 -6.66 3.74
N ARG A 126 9.30 -5.58 3.77
CA ARG A 126 10.26 -5.22 2.71
C ARG A 126 9.60 -5.10 1.32
N TYR A 127 8.38 -4.58 1.25
CA TYR A 127 7.63 -4.38 0.00
C TYR A 127 7.34 -5.68 -0.77
N ARG A 128 7.43 -6.83 -0.10
CA ARG A 128 6.94 -8.09 -0.64
C ARG A 128 5.44 -8.06 -0.42
N LYS A 129 4.64 -8.23 -1.48
CA LYS A 129 3.18 -8.30 -1.37
C LYS A 129 2.81 -9.77 -1.46
N ARG A 130 2.73 -10.45 -0.31
CA ARG A 130 2.52 -11.90 -0.26
C ARG A 130 1.41 -12.25 0.70
N VAL A 131 0.72 -13.33 0.39
CA VAL A 131 -0.34 -13.91 1.21
C VAL A 131 0.02 -15.37 1.42
N TYR A 132 -0.07 -15.86 2.64
CA TYR A 132 0.15 -17.27 2.94
C TYR A 132 -1.01 -17.81 3.78
N ALA A 133 -1.26 -19.11 3.69
CA ALA A 133 -2.27 -19.78 4.52
C ALA A 133 -1.78 -19.94 5.96
N GLU A 134 -2.65 -19.69 6.95
CA GLU A 134 -2.36 -19.72 8.39
C GLU A 134 -1.79 -21.07 8.86
N ASN A 135 -2.26 -22.15 8.24
CA ASN A 135 -1.85 -23.51 8.59
C ASN A 135 -0.69 -23.98 7.72
N ALA A 136 0.34 -24.53 8.36
CA ALA A 136 1.45 -25.18 7.68
C ALA A 136 0.95 -26.43 6.95
N GLU A 137 1.37 -26.59 5.70
CA GLU A 137 1.01 -27.77 4.90
C GLU A 137 1.98 -28.92 5.17
N TRP A 138 3.26 -28.61 5.39
CA TRP A 138 4.30 -29.57 5.74
C TRP A 138 5.45 -28.91 6.50
N SER A 139 6.28 -29.73 7.14
CA SER A 139 7.55 -29.28 7.74
C SER A 139 8.74 -29.88 6.99
N LEU A 140 9.79 -29.09 6.76
CA LEU A 140 11.01 -29.49 6.07
C LEU A 140 12.23 -29.01 6.85
N ARG A 141 13.03 -29.95 7.38
CA ARG A 141 14.30 -29.68 8.07
C ARG A 141 14.20 -28.63 9.20
N GLY A 142 13.18 -28.73 10.05
CA GLY A 142 12.97 -27.80 11.16
C GLY A 142 12.33 -26.46 10.76
N PHE A 143 11.72 -26.41 9.57
CA PHE A 143 10.92 -25.27 9.13
C PHE A 143 9.50 -25.72 8.81
N ASP A 144 8.52 -24.98 9.29
CA ASP A 144 7.14 -25.10 8.84
C ASP A 144 6.97 -24.34 7.53
N VAL A 145 6.31 -24.98 6.57
CA VAL A 145 6.14 -24.48 5.20
C VAL A 145 4.68 -24.18 4.93
N TYR A 146 4.46 -22.97 4.41
CA TYR A 146 3.13 -22.42 4.22
C TYR A 146 2.92 -22.08 2.74
N PRO A 147 1.88 -22.64 2.11
CA PRO A 147 1.54 -22.29 0.74
C PRO A 147 1.08 -20.83 0.69
N GLY A 148 1.42 -20.14 -0.40
CA GLY A 148 1.04 -18.76 -0.57
C GLY A 148 1.09 -18.28 -2.00
N VAL A 149 0.80 -17.00 -2.15
CA VAL A 149 0.83 -16.28 -3.42
C VAL A 149 1.58 -14.97 -3.26
N LYS A 150 2.45 -14.68 -4.21
CA LYS A 150 3.03 -13.36 -4.42
C LYS A 150 2.10 -12.59 -5.35
N LEU A 151 1.72 -11.41 -4.91
CA LEU A 151 0.87 -10.49 -5.64
C LEU A 151 1.73 -9.48 -6.39
N ARG A 152 1.34 -9.18 -7.62
CA ARG A 152 1.91 -8.08 -8.41
C ARG A 152 0.77 -7.35 -9.12
N LEU A 153 0.75 -6.04 -9.00
CA LEU A 153 -0.15 -5.18 -9.76
C LEU A 153 0.67 -4.47 -10.84
N ASP A 154 0.22 -4.56 -12.08
CA ASP A 154 0.83 -3.92 -13.25
C ASP A 154 -0.23 -3.09 -14.00
N ALA A 155 0.22 -2.06 -14.73
CA ALA A 155 -0.62 -1.23 -15.60
C ALA A 155 -0.14 -1.36 -17.06
N HIS A 156 -1.05 -1.77 -17.95
CA HIS A 156 -0.87 -1.76 -19.40
C HIS A 156 -2.07 -1.04 -20.02
N ASP A 157 -2.93 -1.77 -20.76
CA ASP A 157 -4.24 -1.27 -21.24
C ASP A 157 -5.30 -1.19 -20.12
N GLY A 158 -4.95 -1.67 -18.94
CA GLY A 158 -5.74 -1.63 -17.71
C GLY A 158 -4.92 -2.16 -16.53
N LEU A 159 -5.52 -2.14 -15.33
CA LEU A 159 -4.91 -2.70 -14.14
C LEU A 159 -5.02 -4.23 -14.14
N THR A 160 -3.90 -4.89 -13.90
CA THR A 160 -3.82 -6.35 -13.87
C THR A 160 -3.17 -6.82 -12.58
N LEU A 161 -3.88 -7.67 -11.83
CA LEU A 161 -3.35 -8.35 -10.65
C LEU A 161 -2.87 -9.76 -11.04
N THR A 162 -1.58 -10.02 -10.85
CA THR A 162 -0.96 -11.33 -11.06
C THR A 162 -0.73 -12.02 -9.72
N LEU A 163 -1.04 -13.33 -9.68
CA LEU A 163 -0.91 -14.19 -8.51
C LEU A 163 0.10 -15.30 -8.80
N ASP A 164 1.33 -15.14 -8.34
CA ASP A 164 2.39 -16.14 -8.52
C ASP A 164 2.47 -17.07 -7.29
N PRO A 165 2.27 -18.40 -7.44
CA PRO A 165 2.43 -19.33 -6.33
C PRO A 165 3.82 -19.21 -5.68
N THR A 166 3.85 -19.27 -4.35
CA THR A 166 5.08 -19.18 -3.57
C THR A 166 4.96 -19.96 -2.25
N LEU A 167 6.09 -20.11 -1.54
CA LEU A 167 6.14 -20.80 -0.26
C LEU A 167 6.76 -19.87 0.79
N GLY A 168 6.14 -19.83 1.97
CA GLY A 168 6.65 -19.18 3.18
C GLY A 168 7.27 -20.22 4.09
N THR A 169 8.27 -19.81 4.89
CA THR A 169 8.93 -20.70 5.85
C THR A 169 9.16 -20.01 7.18
N HIS A 170 8.81 -20.67 8.27
CA HIS A 170 9.12 -20.23 9.65
C HIS A 170 9.87 -21.34 10.38
N SER A 171 10.81 -20.97 11.26
CA SER A 171 11.53 -21.97 12.07
C SER A 171 10.57 -22.59 13.09
N SER A 172 10.54 -23.92 13.16
CA SER A 172 9.74 -24.66 14.12
C SER A 172 10.39 -24.71 15.52
N GLU A 173 11.63 -24.22 15.67
CA GLU A 173 12.39 -24.30 16.92
C GLU A 173 12.01 -23.24 17.98
N ASN A 174 11.11 -22.30 17.67
CA ASN A 174 10.67 -21.23 18.59
C ASN A 174 9.23 -21.40 19.13
N ALA A 175 8.60 -22.57 18.94
CA ALA A 175 7.21 -22.82 19.36
C ALA A 175 7.06 -23.60 20.69
N GLY A 176 8.11 -23.62 21.53
CA GLY A 176 8.15 -24.33 22.82
C GLY A 176 8.44 -23.43 24.01
#